data_AF-A0A9P0L6D5-F1
#
_entry.id   AF-A0A9P0L6D5-F1
#
_cell.length_a   1.000
_cell.length_b   1.000
_cell.length_c   1.000
_cell.angle_alpha   90.00
_cell.angle_beta   90.00
_cell.angle_gamma   90.00
#
_symmetry.space_group_name_H-M   'P 1'
#
loop_
_entity.id
_entity.type
_entity.pdbx_description
1 polymer ?
#
loop_
_entity_poly.entity_id
_entity_poly.type
_entity_poly.pdbx_seq_one_letter_code
_entity_poly.pdbx_strand_id
1 'polypeptide(L)'
;MDEKTYVELLNIVTPLIKRQDTIMRTAISPHERLNATLSFPQQKQHGEVLLESLKPHILNCIGAVDGKNVNIIPPQNSGAYYYNYKGYNSLVLMAICDANCGFIMCDFGVNGRISDGGIIAYTQFYKKLKRELPFVFIGFRITYRFFKTF
;
A
#
# COMPACT_ATOMS: atom_id res chain seq x y z
N MET A 1 -3.71 19.31 -18.36
CA MET A 1 -4.10 18.29 -19.34
C MET A 1 -5.50 18.64 -19.79
N ASP A 2 -5.77 18.59 -21.10
CA ASP A 2 -7.11 18.89 -21.60
C ASP A 2 -8.10 17.77 -21.23
N GLU A 3 -9.38 18.11 -21.15
CA GLU A 3 -10.45 17.20 -20.72
C GLU A 3 -10.62 16.01 -21.67
N LYS A 4 -10.38 16.21 -22.97
CA LYS A 4 -10.58 15.21 -24.01
C LYS A 4 -9.52 14.10 -23.91
N THR A 5 -8.26 14.49 -23.75
CA THR A 5 -7.11 13.62 -23.47
C THR A 5 -7.30 12.87 -22.16
N TYR A 6 -7.85 13.52 -21.12
CA TYR A 6 -8.15 12.83 -19.86
C TYR A 6 -9.18 11.71 -20.03
N VAL A 7 -10.27 11.97 -20.76
CA VAL A 7 -11.32 10.97 -21.00
C VAL A 7 -10.80 9.82 -21.87
N GLU A 8 -9.99 10.12 -22.90
CA GLU A 8 -9.34 9.09 -23.73
C GLU A 8 -8.41 8.20 -22.89
N LEU A 9 -7.57 8.80 -22.06
CA LEU A 9 -6.71 8.07 -21.12
C LEU A 9 -7.53 7.24 -20.12
N LEU A 10 -8.61 7.82 -19.56
CA LEU A 10 -9.48 7.12 -18.64
C LEU A 10 -10.11 5.89 -19.29
N ASN A 11 -10.56 5.98 -20.53
CA ASN A 11 -11.14 4.84 -21.26
C ASN A 11 -10.11 3.73 -21.50
N ILE A 12 -8.88 4.08 -21.85
CA ILE A 12 -7.79 3.11 -22.07
C ILE A 12 -7.38 2.43 -20.76
N VAL A 13 -7.27 3.21 -19.67
CA VAL A 13 -6.73 2.72 -18.40
C VAL A 13 -7.81 2.03 -17.56
N THR A 14 -9.09 2.40 -17.70
CA THR A 14 -10.22 1.82 -16.95
C THR A 14 -10.21 0.30 -16.87
N PRO A 15 -10.08 -0.48 -17.96
CA PRO A 15 -10.04 -1.94 -17.86
C PRO A 15 -8.84 -2.46 -17.04
N LEU A 16 -7.73 -1.71 -16.99
CA LEU A 16 -6.51 -2.08 -16.26
C LEU A 16 -6.58 -1.72 -14.76
N ILE A 17 -7.33 -0.66 -14.42
CA ILE A 17 -7.46 -0.15 -13.05
C ILE A 17 -8.85 -0.35 -12.45
N LYS A 18 -9.72 -1.13 -13.08
CA LYS A 18 -10.98 -1.52 -12.45
C LYS A 18 -10.69 -2.53 -11.35
N ARG A 19 -11.16 -2.25 -10.13
CA ARG A 19 -11.15 -3.20 -9.01
C ARG A 19 -12.58 -3.63 -8.72
N GLN A 20 -12.74 -4.81 -8.15
CA GLN A 20 -14.03 -5.33 -7.69
C GLN A 20 -14.28 -4.91 -6.25
N ASP A 21 -15.55 -4.73 -5.93
CA ASP A 21 -16.01 -4.54 -4.56
C ASP A 21 -15.66 -5.75 -3.70
N THR A 22 -15.56 -5.51 -2.40
CA THR A 22 -15.37 -6.56 -1.40
C THR A 22 -16.48 -6.44 -0.37
N ILE A 23 -16.72 -7.52 0.38
CA ILE A 23 -17.71 -7.54 1.47
C ILE A 23 -17.52 -6.37 2.45
N MET A 24 -16.27 -5.91 2.63
CA MET A 24 -15.92 -4.86 3.59
C MET A 24 -15.90 -3.44 3.01
N ARG A 25 -15.85 -3.27 1.68
CA ARG A 25 -15.78 -1.95 1.04
C ARG A 25 -16.05 -2.00 -0.46
N THR A 26 -16.60 -0.90 -0.98
CA THR A 26 -16.67 -0.62 -2.41
C THR A 26 -15.29 -0.28 -2.97
N ALA A 27 -15.07 -0.65 -4.22
CA ALA A 27 -13.88 -0.34 -4.98
C ALA A 27 -13.87 1.15 -5.36
N ILE A 28 -12.71 1.77 -5.18
CA ILE A 28 -12.46 3.14 -5.65
C ILE A 28 -12.59 3.15 -7.18
N SER A 29 -13.28 4.15 -7.72
CA SER A 29 -13.55 4.22 -9.14
C SER A 29 -12.26 4.39 -9.97
N PRO A 30 -12.21 3.88 -11.21
CA PRO A 30 -11.10 4.11 -12.13
C PRO A 30 -10.74 5.60 -12.27
N HIS A 31 -11.75 6.47 -12.29
CA HIS A 31 -11.60 7.92 -12.35
C HIS A 31 -10.79 8.46 -11.17
N GLU A 32 -11.20 8.15 -9.93
CA GLU A 32 -10.50 8.59 -8.72
C GLU A 32 -9.08 8.02 -8.65
N ARG A 33 -8.89 6.77 -9.08
CA ARG A 33 -7.57 6.13 -9.13
C ARG A 33 -6.64 6.81 -10.14
N LEU A 34 -7.14 7.12 -11.33
CA LEU A 34 -6.37 7.80 -12.37
C LEU A 34 -6.03 9.22 -11.96
N ASN A 35 -6.98 9.96 -11.38
CA ASN A 35 -6.73 11.30 -10.85
C ASN A 35 -5.67 11.31 -9.75
N ALA A 36 -5.73 10.38 -8.80
CA ALA A 36 -4.69 10.24 -7.78
C ALA A 36 -3.32 9.94 -8.41
N THR A 37 -3.28 9.08 -9.43
CA THR A 37 -2.05 8.69 -10.12
C THR A 37 -1.46 9.82 -10.96
N LEU A 38 -2.26 10.57 -11.71
CA LEU A 38 -1.79 11.68 -12.54
C LEU A 38 -1.36 12.88 -11.71
N SER A 39 -1.91 13.01 -10.52
CA SER A 39 -1.45 13.98 -9.55
C SER A 39 -0.05 13.58 -9.03
N PHE A 40 0.22 12.30 -8.76
CA PHE A 40 1.50 11.82 -8.21
C PHE A 40 2.81 12.27 -8.93
N PRO A 41 2.95 12.20 -10.26
CA PRO A 41 4.18 12.58 -10.96
C PRO A 41 4.34 14.09 -11.16
N GLN A 42 3.26 14.88 -11.10
CA GLN A 42 3.34 16.35 -11.12
C GLN A 42 3.76 16.92 -9.74
N GLN A 43 3.90 16.05 -8.74
CA GLN A 43 4.01 16.37 -7.32
C GLN A 43 5.42 16.20 -6.75
N LYS A 44 6.47 16.51 -7.51
CA LYS A 44 7.73 16.93 -6.86
C LYS A 44 7.62 18.32 -6.23
N GLN A 45 6.63 19.14 -6.62
CA GLN A 45 6.44 20.49 -6.09
C GLN A 45 4.98 20.84 -5.71
N HIS A 46 3.96 20.20 -6.28
CA HIS A 46 2.54 20.49 -6.01
C HIS A 46 1.77 19.36 -5.27
N GLY A 47 2.50 18.49 -4.55
CA GLY A 47 2.02 17.35 -3.74
C GLY A 47 0.91 17.68 -2.76
N GLU A 48 0.87 18.94 -2.36
CA GLU A 48 0.22 19.34 -1.14
C GLU A 48 -1.29 19.35 -1.25
N VAL A 49 -1.91 19.63 -2.41
CA VAL A 49 -3.35 19.93 -2.54
C VAL A 49 -4.29 18.72 -2.39
N LEU A 50 -3.93 17.56 -2.98
CA LEU A 50 -4.70 16.32 -2.80
C LEU A 50 -4.40 15.65 -1.47
N LEU A 51 -3.14 15.77 -1.00
CA LEU A 51 -2.84 15.49 0.38
C LEU A 51 -3.63 16.42 1.30
N GLU A 52 -3.84 17.71 0.99
CA GLU A 52 -4.59 18.71 1.77
C GLU A 52 -6.07 18.36 1.87
N SER A 53 -6.63 17.83 0.79
CA SER A 53 -8.02 17.39 0.73
C SER A 53 -8.23 16.10 1.54
N LEU A 54 -7.20 15.26 1.63
CA LEU A 54 -7.16 14.07 2.47
C LEU A 54 -6.58 14.34 3.88
N LYS A 55 -5.86 15.45 4.11
CA LYS A 55 -5.24 15.88 5.38
C LYS A 55 -6.27 16.00 6.50
N PRO A 56 -7.51 16.49 6.30
CA PRO A 56 -8.50 16.44 7.38
C PRO A 56 -8.90 15.01 7.76
N HIS A 57 -8.72 14.01 6.88
CA HIS A 57 -9.02 12.60 7.14
C HIS A 57 -7.77 11.75 7.51
N ILE A 58 -6.58 12.26 7.22
CA ILE A 58 -5.25 11.67 7.45
C ILE A 58 -4.46 12.61 8.39
N LEU A 59 -5.16 13.31 9.29
CA LEU A 59 -4.57 14.25 10.23
C LEU A 59 -3.66 13.44 11.17
N ASN A 60 -2.35 13.75 11.16
CA ASN A 60 -1.28 13.07 11.92
C ASN A 60 -0.70 11.76 11.33
N CYS A 61 -0.84 11.51 10.02
CA CYS A 61 -0.12 10.39 9.40
C CYS A 61 1.35 10.76 9.13
N ILE A 62 2.25 10.09 9.83
CA ILE A 62 3.71 10.29 9.71
C ILE A 62 4.35 9.42 8.62
N GLY A 63 3.59 8.50 8.02
CA GLY A 63 4.09 7.53 7.06
C GLY A 63 3.10 6.40 6.77
N ALA A 64 3.51 5.50 5.88
CA ALA A 64 2.70 4.40 5.36
C ALA A 64 3.43 3.06 5.55
N VAL A 65 2.67 1.99 5.74
CA VAL A 65 3.21 0.62 5.71
C VAL A 65 2.30 -0.24 4.84
N ASP A 66 2.88 -0.94 3.87
CA ASP A 66 2.13 -1.84 2.99
C ASP A 66 2.96 -3.05 2.55
N GLY A 67 2.28 -4.17 2.35
CA GLY A 67 2.85 -5.45 1.94
C GLY A 67 2.34 -5.89 0.55
N LYS A 68 3.25 -6.27 -0.34
CA LYS A 68 2.92 -6.79 -1.67
C LYS A 68 3.37 -8.23 -1.84
N ASN A 69 2.42 -9.12 -2.15
CA ASN A 69 2.75 -10.49 -2.56
C ASN A 69 3.34 -10.46 -3.98
N VAL A 70 4.60 -10.87 -4.10
CA VAL A 70 5.33 -11.09 -5.34
C VAL A 70 5.27 -12.57 -5.68
N ASN A 71 4.82 -12.91 -6.89
CA ASN A 71 4.74 -14.28 -7.35
C ASN A 71 6.15 -14.88 -7.48
N ILE A 72 6.32 -16.12 -7.03
CA ILE A 72 7.58 -16.84 -7.15
C ILE A 72 7.38 -18.25 -7.69
N ILE A 73 8.43 -18.78 -8.32
CA ILE A 73 8.60 -20.21 -8.51
C ILE A 73 9.25 -20.72 -7.21
N PRO A 74 8.55 -21.53 -6.40
CA PRO A 74 9.11 -22.00 -5.15
C PRO A 74 10.22 -23.04 -5.42
N PRO A 75 11.21 -23.16 -4.51
CA PRO A 75 12.23 -24.20 -4.62
C PRO A 75 11.62 -25.61 -4.52
N GLN A 76 12.32 -26.60 -5.06
CA GLN A 76 11.89 -28.00 -4.98
C GLN A 76 11.67 -28.43 -3.52
N ASN A 77 10.68 -29.29 -3.30
CA ASN A 77 10.30 -29.83 -1.98
C ASN A 77 9.82 -28.78 -0.96
N SER A 78 9.41 -27.58 -1.39
CA SER A 78 8.82 -26.58 -0.49
C SER A 78 7.40 -26.91 -0.03
N GLY A 79 6.74 -27.90 -0.66
CA GLY A 79 5.32 -28.18 -0.47
C GLY A 79 4.47 -26.92 -0.63
N ALA A 80 3.49 -26.73 0.27
CA ALA A 80 2.62 -25.56 0.32
C ALA A 80 3.19 -24.40 1.16
N TYR A 81 4.51 -24.38 1.44
CA TYR A 81 5.10 -23.34 2.29
C TYR A 81 4.81 -21.95 1.73
N TYR A 82 5.11 -21.68 0.46
CA TYR A 82 4.88 -20.37 -0.17
C TYR A 82 3.46 -20.14 -0.71
N TYR A 83 2.58 -21.14 -0.60
CA TYR A 83 1.26 -21.12 -1.22
C TYR A 83 0.28 -20.27 -0.41
N ASN A 84 -0.11 -19.12 -0.96
CA ASN A 84 -0.97 -18.16 -0.28
C ASN A 84 -2.47 -18.47 -0.47
N TYR A 85 -3.31 -17.74 0.27
CA TYR A 85 -4.77 -17.90 0.22
C TYR A 85 -5.40 -17.50 -1.13
N LYS A 86 -4.66 -16.79 -1.99
CA LYS A 86 -5.10 -16.40 -3.34
C LYS A 86 -4.75 -17.47 -4.39
N GLY A 87 -4.24 -18.62 -3.97
CA GLY A 87 -4.03 -19.77 -4.85
C GLY A 87 -2.73 -19.73 -5.65
N TYR A 88 -1.71 -19.00 -5.20
CA TYR A 88 -0.40 -18.96 -5.86
C TYR A 88 0.76 -18.90 -4.86
N ASN A 89 1.96 -19.24 -5.31
CA ASN A 89 3.18 -19.17 -4.49
C ASN A 89 3.75 -17.76 -4.49
N SER A 90 4.04 -17.21 -3.30
CA SER A 90 4.54 -15.83 -3.20
C SER A 90 5.44 -15.57 -2.00
N LEU A 91 6.29 -14.57 -2.17
CA LEU A 91 6.99 -13.87 -1.08
C LEU A 91 6.38 -12.48 -0.91
N VAL A 92 6.45 -11.92 0.29
CA VAL A 92 6.01 -10.55 0.57
C VAL A 92 7.19 -9.60 0.43
N LEU A 93 6.96 -8.50 -0.29
CA LEU A 93 7.74 -7.27 -0.25
C LEU A 93 7.03 -6.31 0.70
N MET A 94 7.66 -5.99 1.82
CA MET A 94 7.16 -5.04 2.81
C MET A 94 7.88 -3.70 2.65
N ALA A 95 7.13 -2.61 2.57
CA ALA A 95 7.69 -1.27 2.48
C ALA A 95 7.08 -0.33 3.52
N ILE A 96 7.93 0.53 4.08
CA ILE A 96 7.55 1.62 4.97
C ILE A 96 8.00 2.93 4.34
N CYS A 97 7.10 3.89 4.21
CA CYS A 97 7.39 5.22 3.70
C CYS A 97 7.13 6.29 4.75
N ASP A 98 7.86 7.41 4.70
CA ASP A 98 7.55 8.61 5.48
C ASP A 98 6.44 9.45 4.82
N ALA A 99 6.05 10.54 5.48
CA ALA A 99 5.07 11.49 4.95
C ALA A 99 5.51 12.17 3.63
N ASN A 100 6.81 12.16 3.32
CA ASN A 100 7.37 12.70 2.08
C ASN A 100 7.44 11.65 0.96
N CYS A 101 6.80 10.48 1.15
CA CYS A 101 6.86 9.34 0.24
C CYS A 101 8.27 8.78 0.00
N GLY A 102 9.22 9.05 0.90
CA GLY A 102 10.54 8.42 0.91
C GLY A 102 10.48 7.05 1.60
N PHE A 103 11.13 6.04 1.02
CA PHE A 103 11.23 4.72 1.66
C PHE A 103 12.15 4.77 2.88
N ILE A 104 11.61 4.46 4.05
CA ILE A 104 12.35 4.29 5.31
C ILE A 104 12.89 2.86 5.41
N MET A 105 12.09 1.88 4.95
CA MET A 105 12.43 0.46 5.00
C MET A 105 11.82 -0.26 3.81
N CYS A 106 12.57 -1.20 3.24
CA CYS A 106 12.10 -2.18 2.28
C CYS A 106 12.69 -3.54 2.66
N ASP A 107 11.85 -4.56 2.82
CA ASP A 107 12.25 -5.91 3.19
C ASP A 107 11.53 -6.93 2.32
N PHE A 108 12.25 -7.96 1.85
CA PHE A 108 11.74 -8.96 0.92
C PHE A 108 12.12 -10.37 1.36
N GLY A 109 11.20 -11.30 1.17
CA GLY A 109 11.48 -12.72 1.35
C GLY A 109 10.69 -13.39 2.47
N VAL A 110 9.76 -12.67 3.09
CA VAL A 110 8.81 -13.30 4.03
C VAL A 110 7.79 -14.12 3.25
N ASN A 111 7.38 -15.25 3.80
CA ASN A 111 6.37 -16.11 3.22
C ASN A 111 5.04 -15.35 2.99
N GLY A 112 4.49 -15.44 1.78
CA GLY A 112 3.25 -14.79 1.34
C GLY A 112 1.96 -15.14 2.07
N ARG A 113 2.02 -16.09 3.00
CA ARG A 113 0.91 -16.47 3.90
C ARG A 113 0.84 -15.61 5.16
N ILE A 114 1.95 -14.96 5.52
CA ILE A 114 2.05 -14.15 6.73
C ILE A 114 1.36 -12.80 6.49
N SER A 115 0.55 -12.36 7.46
CA SER A 115 -0.13 -11.06 7.39
C SER A 115 0.84 -9.90 7.56
N ASP A 116 0.48 -8.73 7.03
CA ASP A 116 1.30 -7.51 7.13
C ASP A 116 1.63 -7.17 8.59
N GLY A 117 0.66 -7.28 9.49
CA GLY A 117 0.88 -7.07 10.93
C GLY A 117 1.87 -8.07 11.54
N GLY A 118 1.85 -9.32 11.08
CA GLY A 118 2.82 -10.34 11.46
C GLY A 118 4.22 -9.96 10.98
N ILE A 119 4.36 -9.57 9.72
CA ILE A 119 5.65 -9.17 9.14
C ILE A 119 6.23 -7.97 9.89
N ILE A 120 5.44 -6.90 10.05
CA ILE A 120 5.87 -5.66 10.73
C ILE A 120 6.40 -5.99 12.13
N ALA A 121 5.71 -6.84 12.89
CA ALA A 121 6.12 -7.18 14.25
C ALA A 121 7.53 -7.84 14.33
N TYR A 122 7.98 -8.50 13.26
CA TYR A 122 9.30 -9.12 13.19
C TYR A 122 10.39 -8.20 12.62
N THR A 123 10.02 -7.08 11.99
CA THR A 123 10.99 -6.13 11.41
C THR A 123 11.82 -5.41 12.47
N GLN A 124 13.03 -4.98 12.07
CA GLN A 124 13.88 -4.15 12.93
C GLN A 124 13.25 -2.78 13.22
N PHE A 125 12.45 -2.26 12.28
CA PHE A 125 11.70 -1.02 12.47
C PHE A 125 10.80 -1.10 13.70
N TYR A 126 9.96 -2.12 13.79
CA TYR A 126 9.05 -2.29 14.93
C TYR A 126 9.78 -2.52 16.26
N LYS A 127 10.90 -3.26 16.24
CA LYS A 127 11.75 -3.46 17.43
C LYS A 127 12.35 -2.15 17.94
N LYS A 128 12.87 -1.30 17.05
CA LYS A 128 13.38 0.03 17.40
C LYS A 128 12.26 0.94 17.91
N LEU A 129 11.10 0.93 17.24
CA LEU A 129 9.93 1.72 17.62
C LEU A 129 9.45 1.37 19.04
N LYS A 130 9.37 0.09 19.39
CA LYS A 130 9.03 -0.36 20.74
C LYS A 130 10.03 0.06 21.82
N ARG A 131 11.32 0.13 21.48
CA ARG A 131 12.38 0.48 22.43
C ARG A 131 12.42 1.98 22.73
N GLU A 132 12.14 2.81 21.73
CA GLU A 132 12.31 4.27 21.83
C GLU A 132 11.02 5.02 22.21
N LEU A 133 9.85 4.38 22.10
CA LEU A 133 8.55 4.96 22.50
C LEU A 133 7.75 4.02 23.41
N PRO A 134 8.15 3.83 24.69
CA PRO A 134 7.48 2.91 25.61
C PRO A 134 6.07 3.36 26.06
N PHE A 135 5.69 4.64 25.91
CA PHE A 135 4.47 5.21 26.53
C PHE A 135 3.45 5.88 25.58
N VAL A 136 3.69 5.95 24.27
CA VAL A 136 2.72 6.51 23.31
C VAL A 136 2.21 5.40 22.39
N PHE A 137 1.34 4.54 22.93
CA PHE A 137 0.49 3.67 22.13
C PHE A 137 -0.94 4.20 22.18
N ILE A 138 -1.17 5.38 21.59
CA ILE A 138 -2.51 5.72 21.12
C ILE A 138 -2.71 4.92 19.84
N GLY A 139 -3.37 3.77 20.01
CA GLY A 139 -3.95 2.93 18.98
C GLY A 139 -3.30 3.00 17.59
N PHE A 140 -2.51 1.98 17.26
CA PHE A 140 -2.60 1.40 15.93
C PHE A 140 -4.01 0.82 15.76
N ARG A 141 -5.02 1.69 15.67
CA ARG A 141 -6.22 1.36 14.93
C ARG A 141 -5.75 1.35 13.49
N ILE A 142 -5.29 0.19 13.04
CA ILE A 142 -5.32 -0.16 11.62
C ILE A 142 -6.80 -0.17 11.26
N THR A 143 -7.43 0.99 11.17
CA THR A 143 -8.54 1.13 10.25
C THR A 143 -7.93 0.84 8.91
N TYR A 144 -8.34 -0.29 8.31
CA TYR A 144 -8.14 -0.62 6.91
C TYR A 144 -8.71 0.52 6.06
N ARG A 145 -8.02 1.65 6.01
CA ARG A 145 -8.46 2.87 5.37
C ARG A 145 -7.21 3.43 4.71
N PHE A 146 -7.15 3.17 3.41
CA PHE A 146 -6.12 3.62 2.49
C PHE A 146 -4.73 3.02 2.67
N PHE A 147 -4.51 1.79 2.21
CA PHE A 147 -3.35 1.42 1.39
C PHE A 147 -3.75 0.22 0.54
N LYS A 148 -4.34 0.50 -0.63
CA LYS A 148 -4.54 -0.49 -1.71
C LYS A 148 -4.51 0.25 -3.05
N THR A 149 -3.53 1.14 -3.20
CA THR A 149 -3.31 1.93 -4.42
C THR A 149 -1.89 1.75 -4.97
N PHE A 150 -1.25 0.60 -4.67
CA PHE A 150 -0.13 0.06 -5.44
C PHE A 150 -0.31 -1.46 -5.64
#